data_AF-A0A6J1E2J2-F1
#
_entry.id   AF-A0A6J1E2J2-F1
#
_cell.length_a   1.000
_cell.length_b   1.000
_cell.length_c   1.000
_cell.angle_alpha   90.00
_cell.angle_beta   90.00
_cell.angle_gamma   90.00
#
_symmetry.space_group_name_H-M   'P 1'
#
loop_
_entity.id
_entity.type
_entity.pdbx_description
1 polymer ?
#
loop_
_entity_poly.entity_id
_entity_poly.type
_entity_poly.pdbx_seq_one_letter_code
_entity_poly.pdbx_strand_id
1 'polypeptide(L)'
;MNGAKARTAARAINDWHHFSPLSASDAKPAKAPTEMRSLLRKTQAMTRSFLAHSFSLKPNSSSIISHSSRPLQIPFSKLSQGVSRPYSSSAFRWFCSKSRIEAASMQNWESISYLTQREAAEVDEILMGPLGFSVDQLMELAGLSVATSIAEAYKASECKRVLAICGPGNNGGDGLVAARHLFHFGYKPSICYPKQTPKPLYAGLVTQLESLSVPFISVEDLPSDLSKDFDIIIDAIFGFSFHGAPRPPFNDLIQRLVSLNEYKEADQRFPVIVSVDIPSGWHVEEGDISNSNFKPDMLVSLTAPKLGAKKFHGSHHFLGGRFVPPSIVSKYNLHLPPYPGTAMCVRIGKPPQVDIAALRENYISPEFLEENVETNPIHQFRKWFDEAVTANLREPNAMSLSTATSDGKPSSRMVLLKGVDEDGFVWYTNYESRKAHDLAENARASLLFYWEGLNRQVRVEGSVQKVSEEESEQYFHSRPRGSQLGAIASPQSSVVAGRHVLIERYKELEDRFSNGSFIPKPKHWGGYRLKPELFEFWQGQQSRLHDRLQYSPCEIDGKRVWKVERLAP
;
A
#
# COMPACT_ATOMS: atom_id res chain seq x y z
N MET A 1 25.26 -65.70 49.77
CA MET A 1 23.80 -65.96 49.60
C MET A 1 23.19 -64.78 48.85
N ASN A 2 22.05 -64.97 48.20
CA ASN A 2 21.34 -64.04 47.30
C ASN A 2 22.10 -63.67 46.00
N GLY A 3 21.40 -63.71 44.86
CA GLY A 3 21.92 -63.28 43.55
C GLY A 3 21.13 -63.85 42.36
N ALA A 4 21.34 -63.24 41.18
CA ALA A 4 20.79 -63.61 39.85
C ALA A 4 19.26 -63.40 39.66
N LYS A 5 18.74 -62.99 38.47
CA LYS A 5 19.39 -62.57 37.20
C LYS A 5 18.40 -61.75 36.32
N ALA A 6 18.95 -60.81 35.52
CA ALA A 6 18.70 -60.46 34.09
C ALA A 6 17.30 -60.69 33.44
N ARG A 7 16.81 -59.92 32.45
CA ARG A 7 17.34 -58.96 31.42
C ARG A 7 16.09 -58.24 30.80
N THR A 8 16.03 -57.16 30.01
CA THR A 8 16.88 -56.13 29.31
C THR A 8 15.93 -54.90 29.13
N ALA A 9 16.16 -53.71 28.53
CA ALA A 9 17.20 -52.97 27.78
C ALA A 9 16.96 -51.44 28.05
N ALA A 10 17.73 -50.40 27.70
CA ALA A 10 18.78 -50.10 26.70
C ALA A 10 18.28 -49.84 25.25
N ARG A 11 18.61 -48.72 24.57
CA ARG A 11 19.34 -47.49 25.00
C ARG A 11 19.04 -46.27 24.09
N ALA A 12 19.29 -45.06 24.61
CA ALA A 12 19.18 -43.78 23.88
C ALA A 12 20.52 -43.32 23.25
N ILE A 13 20.48 -42.21 22.49
CA ILE A 13 21.61 -41.56 21.81
C ILE A 13 21.70 -40.08 22.26
N ASN A 14 22.91 -39.57 22.50
CA ASN A 14 23.20 -38.17 22.84
C ASN A 14 24.42 -37.65 22.03
N ASP A 15 24.40 -36.33 21.80
CA ASP A 15 25.49 -35.35 21.68
C ASP A 15 26.76 -35.65 20.84
N TRP A 16 27.05 -34.73 19.91
CA TRP A 16 28.41 -34.41 19.44
C TRP A 16 28.57 -32.89 19.33
N HIS A 17 29.76 -32.37 19.65
CA HIS A 17 30.06 -30.93 19.78
C HIS A 17 31.40 -30.58 19.11
N HIS A 18 31.53 -29.32 18.68
CA HIS A 18 32.74 -28.63 18.17
C HIS A 18 33.37 -29.08 16.82
N PHE A 19 33.88 -28.08 16.10
CA PHE A 19 34.66 -28.21 14.86
C PHE A 19 35.54 -26.96 14.65
N SER A 20 36.84 -27.13 14.36
CA SER A 20 37.79 -26.19 13.72
C SER A 20 39.25 -26.59 14.00
N PRO A 21 40.26 -26.16 13.21
CA PRO A 21 40.29 -26.06 11.75
C PRO A 21 41.63 -26.59 11.14
N LEU A 22 41.77 -26.67 9.80
CA LEU A 22 42.94 -26.18 9.00
C LEU A 22 43.25 -26.90 7.68
N SER A 23 43.84 -26.11 6.77
CA SER A 23 44.74 -26.46 5.65
C SER A 23 44.14 -27.06 4.37
N ALA A 24 44.89 -26.90 3.27
CA ALA A 24 44.48 -27.23 1.91
C ALA A 24 45.71 -27.52 1.02
N SER A 25 45.56 -28.42 0.04
CA SER A 25 46.47 -28.52 -1.12
C SER A 25 45.90 -29.39 -2.26
N ASP A 26 46.26 -28.98 -3.48
CA ASP A 26 46.55 -29.78 -4.68
C ASP A 26 45.55 -30.78 -5.31
N ALA A 27 44.95 -30.27 -6.40
CA ALA A 27 45.28 -30.66 -7.79
C ALA A 27 44.45 -31.72 -8.57
N LYS A 28 43.68 -31.16 -9.52
CA LYS A 28 43.42 -31.61 -10.92
C LYS A 28 42.30 -32.64 -11.18
N PRO A 29 41.72 -32.63 -12.41
CA PRO A 29 40.32 -33.06 -12.59
C PRO A 29 40.12 -34.30 -13.48
N ALA A 30 38.97 -34.97 -13.30
CA ALA A 30 38.45 -35.95 -14.24
C ALA A 30 37.79 -35.29 -15.46
N LYS A 31 37.72 -36.02 -16.59
CA LYS A 31 37.17 -35.52 -17.87
C LYS A 31 35.66 -35.72 -17.97
N ALA A 32 34.94 -34.74 -18.52
CA ALA A 32 33.56 -34.89 -18.97
C ALA A 32 33.49 -35.31 -20.47
N PRO A 33 32.41 -35.97 -20.95
CA PRO A 33 32.26 -36.41 -22.34
C PRO A 33 32.09 -35.26 -23.36
N THR A 34 32.21 -35.60 -24.65
CA THR A 34 32.33 -34.63 -25.74
C THR A 34 31.06 -34.51 -26.58
N GLU A 35 30.15 -33.56 -26.27
CA GLU A 35 29.09 -33.18 -27.23
C GLU A 35 28.52 -31.76 -27.08
N MET A 36 29.38 -30.72 -27.01
CA MET A 36 28.92 -29.31 -27.13
C MET A 36 29.98 -28.41 -27.79
N ARG A 37 30.19 -28.58 -29.11
CA ARG A 37 31.21 -27.82 -29.88
C ARG A 37 30.73 -27.10 -31.15
N SER A 38 29.43 -26.83 -31.28
CA SER A 38 28.83 -26.14 -32.44
C SER A 38 28.26 -24.73 -32.17
N LEU A 39 28.13 -24.29 -30.90
CA LEU A 39 27.35 -23.10 -30.52
C LEU A 39 28.14 -21.90 -29.95
N LEU A 40 29.49 -21.95 -29.94
CA LEU A 40 30.34 -20.84 -29.48
C LEU A 40 31.10 -20.14 -30.62
N ARG A 41 30.37 -19.71 -31.65
CA ARG A 41 30.86 -18.80 -32.72
C ARG A 41 29.77 -17.80 -33.18
N LYS A 42 29.11 -17.09 -32.26
CA LYS A 42 28.14 -16.02 -32.66
C LYS A 42 27.78 -14.93 -31.62
N THR A 43 28.65 -14.57 -30.67
CA THR A 43 28.36 -13.54 -29.63
C THR A 43 29.55 -12.66 -29.19
N GLN A 44 30.39 -12.20 -30.12
CA GLN A 44 31.37 -11.12 -29.85
C GLN A 44 31.44 -10.10 -30.99
N ALA A 45 30.30 -9.46 -31.32
CA ALA A 45 30.24 -8.34 -32.25
C ALA A 45 28.94 -7.51 -32.10
N MET A 46 28.85 -6.66 -31.07
CA MET A 46 28.18 -5.34 -31.11
C MET A 46 28.27 -4.65 -29.73
N THR A 47 29.28 -3.79 -29.56
CA THR A 47 29.39 -2.88 -28.40
C THR A 47 29.81 -1.49 -28.87
N ARG A 48 28.95 -0.83 -29.67
CA ARG A 48 28.96 0.61 -30.02
C ARG A 48 27.77 0.91 -30.97
N SER A 49 27.37 2.18 -31.01
CA SER A 49 26.32 2.74 -31.88
C SER A 49 24.86 2.41 -31.55
N PHE A 50 24.28 3.17 -30.62
CA PHE A 50 22.96 3.79 -30.85
C PHE A 50 22.96 5.20 -30.25
N LEU A 51 22.97 6.21 -31.12
CA LEU A 51 22.78 7.62 -30.79
C LEU A 51 21.62 8.15 -31.66
N ALA A 52 20.80 9.03 -31.07
CA ALA A 52 19.84 9.92 -31.71
C ALA A 52 19.06 9.40 -32.95
N HIS A 53 17.79 9.05 -32.75
CA HIS A 53 16.75 9.18 -33.78
C HIS A 53 15.60 10.01 -33.21
N SER A 54 15.67 11.32 -33.42
CA SER A 54 14.59 12.27 -33.10
C SER A 54 13.60 12.34 -34.27
N PHE A 55 12.31 12.11 -33.98
CA PHE A 55 11.26 12.23 -34.99
C PHE A 55 11.05 13.68 -35.39
N SER A 56 11.28 13.99 -36.67
CA SER A 56 10.97 15.29 -37.26
C SER A 56 9.56 15.30 -37.83
N LEU A 57 8.65 16.04 -37.20
CA LEU A 57 7.33 16.36 -37.75
C LEU A 57 7.38 17.73 -38.41
N LYS A 58 7.10 17.79 -39.72
CA LYS A 58 6.96 19.04 -40.47
C LYS A 58 5.58 19.65 -40.22
N PRO A 59 5.45 20.94 -39.85
CA PRO A 59 4.19 21.65 -39.94
C PRO A 59 3.87 21.96 -41.41
N ASN A 60 2.61 21.79 -41.82
CA ASN A 60 2.14 22.20 -43.13
C ASN A 60 1.62 23.65 -43.14
N SER A 61 1.49 24.18 -44.35
CA SER A 61 1.16 25.58 -44.70
C SER A 61 -0.05 26.19 -43.98
N SER A 62 0.06 27.49 -43.74
CA SER A 62 -1.03 28.37 -43.30
C SER A 62 -2.15 28.54 -44.34
N SER A 63 -3.34 28.91 -43.86
CA SER A 63 -4.35 29.63 -44.62
C SER A 63 -4.79 30.87 -43.84
N ILE A 64 -5.08 31.97 -44.54
CA ILE A 64 -5.36 33.29 -43.96
C ILE A 64 -6.84 33.62 -44.14
N ILE A 65 -7.54 33.96 -43.05
CA ILE A 65 -8.72 34.84 -43.09
C ILE A 65 -8.59 35.88 -41.97
N SER A 66 -8.92 37.12 -42.30
CA SER A 66 -8.80 38.30 -41.43
C SER A 66 -10.08 38.55 -40.61
N HIS A 67 -9.96 39.25 -39.48
CA HIS A 67 -10.44 40.64 -39.40
C HIS A 67 -9.91 41.40 -38.17
N SER A 68 -10.02 42.72 -38.25
CA SER A 68 -9.43 43.74 -37.37
C SER A 68 -10.32 44.18 -36.22
N SER A 69 -9.71 44.71 -35.15
CA SER A 69 -10.10 46.01 -34.55
C SER A 69 -8.96 46.60 -33.70
N ARG A 70 -9.00 47.92 -33.48
CA ARG A 70 -7.88 48.73 -32.92
C ARG A 70 -7.96 48.91 -31.39
N PRO A 71 -6.82 49.17 -30.70
CA PRO A 71 -6.80 49.67 -29.32
C PRO A 71 -6.97 51.20 -29.23
N LEU A 72 -7.23 51.71 -28.01
CA LEU A 72 -7.21 53.13 -27.65
C LEU A 72 -6.49 53.36 -26.30
N GLN A 73 -6.15 54.62 -26.01
CA GLN A 73 -5.13 55.05 -25.03
C GLN A 73 -5.77 55.57 -23.70
N ILE A 74 -5.17 55.36 -22.50
CA ILE A 74 -4.30 56.30 -21.70
C ILE A 74 -5.03 57.64 -21.39
N PRO A 75 -5.16 58.15 -20.12
CA PRO A 75 -4.03 58.41 -19.19
C PRO A 75 -4.24 58.23 -17.66
N PHE A 76 -3.13 58.46 -16.93
CA PHE A 76 -2.99 58.64 -15.47
C PHE A 76 -3.52 60.00 -14.96
N SER A 77 -3.77 60.10 -13.64
CA SER A 77 -3.63 61.34 -12.84
C SER A 77 -3.16 61.02 -11.39
N LYS A 78 -2.81 62.04 -10.59
CA LYS A 78 -2.08 61.95 -9.30
C LYS A 78 -2.85 62.54 -8.10
N LEU A 79 -2.27 62.39 -6.89
CA LEU A 79 -2.48 63.13 -5.62
C LEU A 79 -3.72 62.72 -4.78
N SER A 80 -3.76 62.89 -3.44
CA SER A 80 -2.70 62.93 -2.41
C SER A 80 -3.29 62.98 -0.98
N GLN A 81 -2.56 62.45 0.02
CA GLN A 81 -2.66 62.71 1.48
C GLN A 81 -3.96 62.41 2.26
N GLY A 82 -3.83 61.79 3.43
CA GLY A 82 -4.50 62.31 4.65
C GLY A 82 -5.44 61.40 5.48
N VAL A 83 -4.98 61.07 6.70
CA VAL A 83 -5.76 61.09 7.98
C VAL A 83 -6.76 59.94 8.33
N SER A 84 -6.46 59.30 9.48
CA SER A 84 -7.29 58.57 10.48
C SER A 84 -8.21 57.38 10.14
N ARG A 85 -8.06 56.34 10.98
CA ARG A 85 -9.04 55.28 11.37
C ARG A 85 -10.29 55.89 12.08
N PRO A 86 -11.44 55.19 12.26
CA PRO A 86 -11.53 53.76 12.62
C PRO A 86 -12.65 52.90 11.97
N TYR A 87 -12.78 51.68 12.51
CA TYR A 87 -13.67 50.58 12.13
C TYR A 87 -15.12 50.94 11.76
N SER A 88 -15.63 50.31 10.69
CA SER A 88 -17.00 49.80 10.64
C SER A 88 -17.07 48.54 9.77
N SER A 89 -17.88 47.56 10.16
CA SER A 89 -18.01 46.27 9.48
C SER A 89 -19.08 46.32 8.38
N SER A 90 -18.70 46.10 7.12
CA SER A 90 -19.63 45.92 6.00
C SER A 90 -19.57 44.49 5.44
N ALA A 91 -20.67 43.75 5.59
CA ALA A 91 -20.76 42.35 5.18
C ALA A 91 -21.10 42.21 3.68
N PHE A 92 -20.09 42.33 2.81
CA PHE A 92 -20.26 42.07 1.38
C PHE A 92 -20.51 40.59 1.11
N ARG A 93 -21.76 40.24 0.76
CA ARG A 93 -22.13 38.90 0.24
C ARG A 93 -21.62 38.74 -1.19
N TRP A 94 -20.44 38.16 -1.37
CA TRP A 94 -19.92 37.87 -2.70
C TRP A 94 -20.60 36.61 -3.29
N PHE A 95 -21.27 36.77 -4.44
CA PHE A 95 -21.77 35.64 -5.24
C PHE A 95 -20.61 34.91 -5.92
N CYS A 96 -20.03 33.92 -5.23
CA CYS A 96 -19.02 33.04 -5.82
C CYS A 96 -19.67 32.02 -6.77
N SER A 97 -19.57 32.26 -8.08
CA SER A 97 -19.83 31.25 -9.10
C SER A 97 -18.84 30.08 -8.94
N LYS A 98 -19.35 28.89 -8.57
CA LYS A 98 -18.53 27.70 -8.31
C LYS A 98 -18.00 27.07 -9.60
N SER A 99 -16.91 27.62 -10.16
CA SER A 99 -16.04 26.87 -11.06
C SER A 99 -15.32 25.77 -10.27
N ARG A 100 -15.87 24.55 -10.28
CA ARG A 100 -15.22 23.39 -9.67
C ARG A 100 -13.94 23.09 -10.45
N ILE A 101 -12.79 23.15 -9.78
CA ILE A 101 -11.60 22.40 -10.22
C ILE A 101 -11.71 21.02 -9.57
N GLU A 102 -11.59 19.97 -10.36
CA GLU A 102 -11.82 18.60 -9.92
C GLU A 102 -10.65 18.11 -9.06
N ALA A 103 -10.84 18.14 -7.74
CA ALA A 103 -10.19 17.16 -6.89
C ALA A 103 -10.73 15.77 -7.28
N ALA A 104 -9.84 14.77 -7.37
CA ALA A 104 -10.21 13.40 -7.71
C ALA A 104 -11.40 12.95 -6.84
N SER A 105 -12.48 12.51 -7.49
CA SER A 105 -13.78 12.45 -6.84
C SER A 105 -13.79 11.47 -5.67
N MET A 106 -14.40 11.90 -4.55
CA MET A 106 -15.10 10.94 -3.70
C MET A 106 -16.18 10.31 -4.58
N GLN A 107 -15.92 9.11 -5.08
CA GLN A 107 -16.82 8.45 -6.02
C GLN A 107 -18.16 8.18 -5.33
N ASN A 108 -19.26 8.59 -5.96
CA ASN A 108 -20.57 8.38 -5.38
C ASN A 108 -21.02 6.93 -5.61
N TRP A 109 -20.56 6.02 -4.74
CA TRP A 109 -20.87 4.59 -4.78
C TRP A 109 -22.39 4.30 -4.77
N GLU A 110 -23.21 5.25 -4.33
CA GLU A 110 -24.68 5.21 -4.39
C GLU A 110 -25.24 5.15 -5.82
N SER A 111 -24.46 5.52 -6.85
CA SER A 111 -24.90 5.57 -8.25
C SER A 111 -24.49 4.36 -9.10
N ILE A 112 -24.04 3.25 -8.52
CA ILE A 112 -23.65 2.05 -9.29
C ILE A 112 -24.89 1.33 -9.88
N SER A 113 -24.82 0.93 -11.16
CA SER A 113 -25.90 0.15 -11.79
C SER A 113 -25.93 -1.29 -11.28
N TYR A 114 -27.14 -1.87 -11.19
CA TYR A 114 -27.37 -3.27 -10.81
C TYR A 114 -28.25 -3.94 -11.87
N LEU A 115 -27.90 -5.15 -12.30
CA LEU A 115 -28.63 -5.92 -13.31
C LEU A 115 -29.72 -6.82 -12.71
N THR A 116 -30.82 -6.98 -13.43
CA THR A 116 -31.73 -8.14 -13.28
C THR A 116 -31.02 -9.46 -13.64
N GLN A 117 -31.58 -10.59 -13.23
CA GLN A 117 -31.12 -11.92 -13.64
C GLN A 117 -31.16 -12.07 -15.16
N ARG A 118 -32.19 -11.48 -15.80
CA ARG A 118 -32.36 -11.47 -17.25
C ARG A 118 -31.28 -10.64 -17.95
N GLU A 119 -31.04 -9.40 -17.54
CA GLU A 119 -30.03 -8.56 -18.19
C GLU A 119 -28.62 -9.15 -18.04
N ALA A 120 -28.32 -9.79 -16.90
CA ALA A 120 -27.07 -10.52 -16.73
C ALA A 120 -26.91 -11.65 -17.76
N ALA A 121 -27.96 -12.43 -18.02
CA ALA A 121 -27.94 -13.48 -19.05
C ALA A 121 -27.78 -12.88 -20.46
N GLU A 122 -28.52 -11.82 -20.80
CA GLU A 122 -28.38 -11.16 -22.11
C GLU A 122 -26.97 -10.55 -22.31
N VAL A 123 -26.34 -10.02 -21.25
CA VAL A 123 -24.97 -9.48 -21.31
C VAL A 123 -23.96 -10.59 -21.59
N ASP A 124 -24.09 -11.74 -20.91
CA ASP A 124 -23.24 -12.92 -21.13
C ASP A 124 -23.40 -13.49 -22.55
N GLU A 125 -24.64 -13.58 -23.06
CA GLU A 125 -24.92 -13.97 -24.46
C GLU A 125 -24.28 -13.01 -25.48
N ILE A 126 -24.28 -11.70 -25.19
CA ILE A 126 -23.66 -10.67 -26.06
C ILE A 126 -22.13 -10.78 -26.05
N LEU A 127 -21.52 -10.99 -24.87
CA LEU A 127 -20.07 -11.19 -24.73
C LEU A 127 -19.61 -12.44 -25.49
N MET A 128 -20.28 -13.58 -25.27
CA MET A 128 -19.85 -14.87 -25.82
C MET A 128 -20.28 -15.13 -27.27
N GLY A 129 -21.35 -14.47 -27.74
CA GLY A 129 -21.80 -14.55 -29.12
C GLY A 129 -21.25 -13.39 -29.98
N PRO A 130 -22.02 -12.31 -30.22
CA PRO A 130 -21.64 -11.20 -31.11
C PRO A 130 -20.28 -10.55 -30.87
N LEU A 131 -19.75 -10.56 -29.64
CA LEU A 131 -18.45 -9.95 -29.32
C LEU A 131 -17.27 -10.95 -29.27
N GLY A 132 -17.55 -12.25 -29.42
CA GLY A 132 -16.53 -13.28 -29.67
C GLY A 132 -15.60 -13.62 -28.51
N PHE A 133 -15.92 -13.24 -27.27
CA PHE A 133 -15.17 -13.72 -26.10
C PHE A 133 -15.45 -15.21 -25.87
N SER A 134 -14.41 -16.01 -25.64
CA SER A 134 -14.61 -17.42 -25.28
C SER A 134 -14.81 -17.59 -23.76
N VAL A 135 -15.52 -18.65 -23.37
CA VAL A 135 -15.92 -18.90 -21.96
C VAL A 135 -14.70 -18.93 -21.03
N ASP A 136 -13.61 -19.53 -21.48
CA ASP A 136 -12.32 -19.61 -20.78
C ASP A 136 -11.66 -18.24 -20.60
N GLN A 137 -11.74 -17.33 -21.57
CA GLN A 137 -11.22 -15.96 -21.43
C GLN A 137 -11.96 -15.17 -20.34
N LEU A 138 -13.30 -15.24 -20.32
CA LEU A 138 -14.10 -14.55 -19.33
C LEU A 138 -13.90 -15.16 -17.93
N MET A 139 -13.89 -16.49 -17.84
CA MET A 139 -13.69 -17.24 -16.60
C MET A 139 -12.28 -17.03 -16.01
N GLU A 140 -11.24 -16.98 -16.85
CA GLU A 140 -9.87 -16.68 -16.42
C GLU A 140 -9.77 -15.28 -15.77
N LEU A 141 -10.38 -14.28 -16.41
CA LEU A 141 -10.40 -12.90 -15.91
C LEU A 141 -11.33 -12.74 -14.69
N ALA A 142 -12.43 -13.48 -14.62
CA ALA A 142 -13.35 -13.50 -13.49
C ALA A 142 -12.70 -14.11 -12.24
N GLY A 143 -12.17 -15.33 -12.32
CA GLY A 143 -11.48 -15.96 -11.20
C GLY A 143 -10.21 -15.21 -10.77
N LEU A 144 -9.46 -14.60 -11.71
CA LEU A 144 -8.39 -13.66 -11.38
C LEU A 144 -8.91 -12.44 -10.59
N SER A 145 -10.08 -11.89 -10.96
CA SER A 145 -10.70 -10.78 -10.23
C SER A 145 -11.10 -11.19 -8.80
N VAL A 146 -11.63 -12.41 -8.62
CA VAL A 146 -11.95 -12.98 -7.29
C VAL A 146 -10.68 -13.12 -6.45
N ALA A 147 -9.64 -13.78 -6.98
CA ALA A 147 -8.36 -13.96 -6.29
C ALA A 147 -7.69 -12.62 -5.91
N THR A 148 -7.79 -11.62 -6.79
CA THR A 148 -7.26 -10.26 -6.52
C THR A 148 -8.08 -9.54 -5.45
N SER A 149 -9.41 -9.66 -5.47
CA SER A 149 -10.29 -9.06 -4.45
C SER A 149 -10.00 -9.63 -3.06
N ILE A 150 -9.82 -10.96 -2.98
CA ILE A 150 -9.41 -11.67 -1.76
C ILE A 150 -8.06 -11.15 -1.26
N ALA A 151 -7.07 -11.05 -2.15
CA ALA A 151 -5.72 -10.60 -1.78
C ALA A 151 -5.58 -9.11 -1.47
N GLU A 152 -6.52 -8.26 -1.91
CA GLU A 152 -6.61 -6.85 -1.47
C GLU A 152 -7.17 -6.73 -0.04
N ALA A 153 -8.06 -7.64 0.37
CA ALA A 153 -8.78 -7.56 1.63
C ALA A 153 -8.11 -8.33 2.79
N TYR A 154 -7.64 -9.54 2.53
CA TYR A 154 -7.09 -10.45 3.54
C TYR A 154 -5.67 -10.84 3.12
N LYS A 155 -4.65 -10.58 3.95
CA LYS A 155 -3.25 -10.83 3.56
C LYS A 155 -2.90 -12.31 3.66
N ALA A 156 -2.15 -12.86 2.70
CA ALA A 156 -1.65 -14.26 2.70
C ALA A 156 -0.71 -14.61 3.88
N SER A 157 -0.21 -13.59 4.59
CA SER A 157 0.54 -13.71 5.84
C SER A 157 -0.35 -13.96 7.06
N GLU A 158 -1.65 -13.67 6.96
CA GLU A 158 -2.61 -13.66 8.05
C GLU A 158 -3.73 -14.67 7.85
N CYS A 159 -4.33 -14.72 6.65
CA CYS A 159 -5.35 -15.69 6.24
C CYS A 159 -4.75 -16.50 5.08
N LYS A 160 -4.22 -17.69 5.35
CA LYS A 160 -3.43 -18.45 4.37
C LYS A 160 -4.17 -19.65 3.81
N ARG A 161 -5.05 -20.29 4.58
CA ARG A 161 -5.73 -21.55 4.27
C ARG A 161 -7.09 -21.24 3.63
N VAL A 162 -7.32 -21.74 2.42
CA VAL A 162 -8.52 -21.38 1.63
C VAL A 162 -9.26 -22.65 1.20
N LEU A 163 -10.57 -22.71 1.41
CA LEU A 163 -11.43 -23.75 0.81
C LEU A 163 -12.26 -23.15 -0.31
N ALA A 164 -12.15 -23.66 -1.53
CA ALA A 164 -13.04 -23.28 -2.64
C ALA A 164 -14.12 -24.34 -2.87
N ILE A 165 -15.37 -24.03 -2.54
CA ILE A 165 -16.51 -24.92 -2.74
C ILE A 165 -17.14 -24.62 -4.10
N CYS A 166 -16.82 -25.45 -5.09
CA CYS A 166 -17.10 -25.20 -6.50
C CYS A 166 -18.38 -25.93 -6.96
N GLY A 167 -19.30 -25.18 -7.58
CA GLY A 167 -20.52 -25.73 -8.17
C GLY A 167 -20.34 -26.31 -9.58
N PRO A 168 -21.38 -26.91 -10.18
CA PRO A 168 -21.28 -27.61 -11.45
C PRO A 168 -21.26 -26.70 -12.69
N GLY A 169 -21.52 -25.39 -12.54
CA GLY A 169 -21.59 -24.41 -13.63
C GLY A 169 -20.42 -23.42 -13.64
N ASN A 170 -20.58 -22.33 -14.40
CA ASN A 170 -19.52 -21.33 -14.61
C ASN A 170 -18.93 -20.81 -13.30
N ASN A 171 -19.77 -20.47 -12.30
CA ASN A 171 -19.34 -19.97 -10.99
C ASN A 171 -18.32 -20.91 -10.28
N GLY A 172 -18.46 -22.22 -10.47
CA GLY A 172 -17.50 -23.20 -9.96
C GLY A 172 -16.18 -23.19 -10.73
N GLY A 173 -16.23 -22.98 -12.04
CA GLY A 173 -15.05 -22.71 -12.86
C GLY A 173 -14.32 -21.43 -12.46
N ASP A 174 -15.04 -20.35 -12.17
CA ASP A 174 -14.50 -19.11 -11.62
C ASP A 174 -13.81 -19.37 -10.26
N GLY A 175 -14.40 -20.23 -9.42
CA GLY A 175 -13.79 -20.71 -8.17
C GLY A 175 -12.50 -21.52 -8.36
N LEU A 176 -12.45 -22.43 -9.35
CA LEU A 176 -11.24 -23.20 -9.69
C LEU A 176 -10.12 -22.27 -10.19
N VAL A 177 -10.43 -21.31 -11.06
CA VAL A 177 -9.49 -20.28 -11.53
C VAL A 177 -9.00 -19.42 -10.36
N ALA A 178 -9.91 -18.97 -9.48
CA ALA A 178 -9.56 -18.16 -8.32
C ALA A 178 -8.60 -18.92 -7.38
N ALA A 179 -8.87 -20.20 -7.12
CA ALA A 179 -7.99 -21.05 -6.32
C ALA A 179 -6.58 -21.19 -6.93
N ARG A 180 -6.47 -21.34 -8.27
CA ARG A 180 -5.17 -21.37 -8.96
C ARG A 180 -4.40 -20.05 -8.80
N HIS A 181 -5.05 -18.90 -8.98
CA HIS A 181 -4.39 -17.61 -8.77
C HIS A 181 -3.99 -17.39 -7.31
N LEU A 182 -4.82 -17.81 -6.34
CA LEU A 182 -4.48 -17.75 -4.92
C LEU A 182 -3.27 -18.64 -4.56
N PHE A 183 -3.10 -19.81 -5.18
CA PHE A 183 -1.84 -20.57 -5.02
C PHE A 183 -0.62 -19.72 -5.44
N HIS A 184 -0.68 -19.06 -6.60
CA HIS A 184 0.40 -18.17 -7.08
C HIS A 184 0.55 -16.89 -6.24
N PHE A 185 -0.50 -16.43 -5.56
CA PHE A 185 -0.45 -15.31 -4.61
C PHE A 185 0.03 -15.73 -3.20
N GLY A 186 0.42 -16.99 -3.00
CA GLY A 186 1.05 -17.48 -1.76
C GLY A 186 0.11 -18.05 -0.70
N TYR A 187 -1.17 -18.25 -1.05
CA TYR A 187 -2.15 -18.95 -0.22
C TYR A 187 -1.98 -20.47 -0.34
N LYS A 188 -2.68 -21.21 0.53
CA LYS A 188 -2.84 -22.67 0.49
C LYS A 188 -4.31 -23.01 0.20
N PRO A 189 -4.73 -23.05 -1.07
CA PRO A 189 -6.06 -23.50 -1.43
C PRO A 189 -6.24 -25.01 -1.28
N SER A 190 -7.49 -25.40 -1.05
CA SER A 190 -8.06 -26.74 -1.16
C SER A 190 -9.40 -26.61 -1.89
N ILE A 191 -9.80 -27.63 -2.65
CA ILE A 191 -11.02 -27.60 -3.48
C ILE A 191 -12.03 -28.61 -2.96
N CYS A 192 -13.30 -28.24 -2.86
CA CYS A 192 -14.41 -29.21 -2.85
C CYS A 192 -15.22 -29.03 -4.14
N TYR A 193 -15.15 -29.99 -5.06
CA TYR A 193 -15.85 -29.93 -6.36
C TYR A 193 -16.68 -31.20 -6.58
N PRO A 194 -17.82 -31.36 -5.87
CA PRO A 194 -18.54 -32.64 -5.77
C PRO A 194 -19.30 -33.07 -7.02
N LYS A 195 -19.53 -32.15 -7.97
CA LYS A 195 -20.20 -32.46 -9.23
C LYS A 195 -19.47 -31.81 -10.40
N GLN A 196 -18.44 -32.50 -10.86
CA GLN A 196 -17.67 -32.07 -12.02
C GLN A 196 -18.52 -32.16 -13.29
N THR A 197 -18.52 -31.09 -14.10
CA THR A 197 -19.23 -31.09 -15.39
C THR A 197 -18.34 -31.67 -16.48
N PRO A 198 -18.77 -32.72 -17.21
CA PRO A 198 -17.94 -33.40 -18.21
C PRO A 198 -17.82 -32.58 -19.51
N LYS A 199 -17.07 -31.48 -19.44
CA LYS A 199 -16.63 -30.66 -20.59
C LYS A 199 -15.11 -30.43 -20.49
N PRO A 200 -14.37 -30.35 -21.61
CA PRO A 200 -12.92 -30.17 -21.61
C PRO A 200 -12.41 -28.97 -20.80
N LEU A 201 -13.18 -27.88 -20.73
CA LEU A 201 -12.85 -26.69 -19.93
C LEU A 201 -12.66 -27.02 -18.44
N TYR A 202 -13.66 -27.63 -17.80
CA TYR A 202 -13.60 -27.94 -16.36
C TYR A 202 -12.55 -29.01 -16.05
N ALA A 203 -12.39 -30.01 -16.93
CA ALA A 203 -11.31 -30.99 -16.81
C ALA A 203 -9.93 -30.34 -16.88
N GLY A 204 -9.72 -29.39 -17.80
CA GLY A 204 -8.49 -28.61 -17.90
C GLY A 204 -8.20 -27.78 -16.65
N LEU A 205 -9.21 -27.15 -16.05
CA LEU A 205 -9.07 -26.40 -14.79
C LEU A 205 -8.69 -27.32 -13.61
N VAL A 206 -9.28 -28.52 -13.53
CA VAL A 206 -8.90 -29.54 -12.53
C VAL A 206 -7.44 -29.95 -12.72
N THR A 207 -7.02 -30.33 -13.93
CA THR A 207 -5.63 -30.73 -14.22
C THR A 207 -4.61 -29.61 -13.96
N GLN A 208 -4.98 -28.34 -14.16
CA GLN A 208 -4.14 -27.20 -13.78
C GLN A 208 -3.92 -27.16 -12.25
N LEU A 209 -4.97 -27.35 -11.44
CA LEU A 209 -4.88 -27.36 -9.98
C LEU A 209 -4.11 -28.60 -9.47
N GLU A 210 -4.34 -29.78 -10.06
CA GLU A 210 -3.59 -31.01 -9.78
C GLU A 210 -2.09 -30.82 -10.08
N SER A 211 -1.72 -30.13 -11.16
CA SER A 211 -0.31 -29.84 -11.50
C SER A 211 0.40 -28.90 -10.52
N LEU A 212 -0.36 -28.17 -9.70
CA LEU A 212 0.13 -27.33 -8.60
C LEU A 212 0.06 -28.06 -7.24
N SER A 213 -0.31 -29.35 -7.23
CA SER A 213 -0.57 -30.16 -6.02
C SER A 213 -1.63 -29.56 -5.09
N VAL A 214 -2.61 -28.85 -5.63
CA VAL A 214 -3.76 -28.34 -4.85
C VAL A 214 -4.69 -29.52 -4.51
N PRO A 215 -4.97 -29.80 -3.23
CA PRO A 215 -5.77 -30.95 -2.82
C PRO A 215 -7.26 -30.76 -3.15
N PHE A 216 -7.88 -31.82 -3.64
CA PHE A 216 -9.33 -31.96 -3.77
C PHE A 216 -9.87 -32.80 -2.61
N ILE A 217 -10.94 -32.34 -1.97
CA ILE A 217 -11.57 -32.92 -0.78
C ILE A 217 -13.03 -33.28 -1.15
N SER A 218 -13.48 -34.48 -0.78
CA SER A 218 -14.87 -34.91 -0.95
C SER A 218 -15.81 -34.17 0.03
N VAL A 219 -17.14 -34.35 -0.08
CA VAL A 219 -18.09 -33.74 0.88
C VAL A 219 -18.10 -34.51 2.20
N GLU A 220 -17.73 -35.79 2.10
CA GLU A 220 -17.62 -36.79 3.14
C GLU A 220 -16.35 -36.56 3.99
N ASP A 221 -15.24 -36.19 3.35
CA ASP A 221 -13.95 -35.88 4.00
C ASP A 221 -13.84 -34.41 4.48
N LEU A 222 -14.77 -33.53 4.09
CA LEU A 222 -14.80 -32.15 4.61
C LEU A 222 -15.12 -32.16 6.12
N PRO A 223 -14.32 -31.48 6.97
CA PRO A 223 -14.57 -31.44 8.40
C PRO A 223 -15.95 -30.84 8.72
N SER A 224 -16.56 -31.33 9.81
CA SER A 224 -17.87 -30.84 10.28
C SER A 224 -17.82 -29.39 10.73
N ASP A 225 -16.67 -28.95 11.25
CA ASP A 225 -16.35 -27.59 11.62
C ASP A 225 -15.22 -27.07 10.71
N LEU A 226 -15.58 -26.23 9.74
CA LEU A 226 -14.63 -25.66 8.77
C LEU A 226 -13.71 -24.59 9.39
N SER A 227 -14.02 -24.07 10.60
CA SER A 227 -13.30 -22.94 11.19
C SER A 227 -11.89 -23.29 11.70
N LYS A 228 -11.67 -24.56 12.04
CA LYS A 228 -10.37 -25.04 12.52
C LYS A 228 -9.34 -25.15 11.40
N ASP A 229 -9.77 -25.50 10.19
CA ASP A 229 -8.88 -25.89 9.08
C ASP A 229 -8.70 -24.80 8.01
N PHE A 230 -9.63 -23.85 7.89
CA PHE A 230 -9.61 -22.81 6.86
C PHE A 230 -9.71 -21.40 7.46
N ASP A 231 -9.06 -20.44 6.81
CA ASP A 231 -9.11 -19.01 7.17
C ASP A 231 -10.06 -18.23 6.23
N ILE A 232 -10.24 -18.72 5.00
CA ILE A 232 -11.10 -18.17 3.95
C ILE A 232 -11.90 -19.32 3.33
N ILE A 233 -13.20 -19.12 3.07
CA ILE A 233 -14.02 -20.06 2.32
C ILE A 233 -14.65 -19.34 1.13
N ILE A 234 -14.32 -19.78 -0.08
CA ILE A 234 -14.88 -19.26 -1.32
C ILE A 234 -16.15 -20.05 -1.64
N ASP A 235 -17.28 -19.36 -1.56
CA ASP A 235 -18.57 -19.80 -2.06
C ASP A 235 -18.62 -19.56 -3.57
N ALA A 236 -18.34 -20.63 -4.33
CA ALA A 236 -18.34 -20.68 -5.78
C ALA A 236 -19.42 -21.65 -6.30
N ILE A 237 -20.53 -21.82 -5.57
CA ILE A 237 -21.51 -22.87 -5.84
C ILE A 237 -22.52 -22.45 -6.93
N PHE A 238 -23.25 -21.33 -6.73
CA PHE A 238 -24.31 -20.90 -7.63
C PHE A 238 -24.26 -19.39 -7.92
N GLY A 239 -23.83 -19.04 -9.13
CA GLY A 239 -23.86 -17.65 -9.63
C GLY A 239 -25.23 -17.26 -10.22
N PHE A 240 -25.31 -16.11 -10.87
CA PHE A 240 -26.59 -15.51 -11.31
C PHE A 240 -27.49 -16.38 -12.19
N SER A 241 -26.98 -17.40 -12.89
CA SER A 241 -27.76 -18.24 -13.82
C SER A 241 -28.46 -19.43 -13.14
N PHE A 242 -28.43 -19.53 -11.81
CA PHE A 242 -29.13 -20.57 -11.05
C PHE A 242 -30.63 -20.28 -10.88
N HIS A 243 -31.45 -21.34 -10.90
CA HIS A 243 -32.88 -21.27 -10.68
C HIS A 243 -33.38 -22.47 -9.84
N GLY A 244 -34.39 -22.22 -9.00
CA GLY A 244 -35.00 -23.24 -8.14
C GLY A 244 -34.26 -23.44 -6.81
N ALA A 245 -34.58 -24.54 -6.11
CA ALA A 245 -33.97 -24.86 -4.83
C ALA A 245 -32.64 -25.64 -4.99
N PRO A 246 -31.62 -25.37 -4.14
CA PRO A 246 -30.45 -26.23 -4.01
C PRO A 246 -30.83 -27.70 -3.73
N ARG A 247 -30.04 -28.63 -4.26
CA ARG A 247 -30.22 -30.09 -4.11
C ARG A 247 -28.93 -30.75 -3.64
N PRO A 248 -28.98 -31.95 -3.02
CA PRO A 248 -27.78 -32.62 -2.50
C PRO A 248 -26.67 -32.79 -3.56
N PRO A 249 -25.40 -32.61 -3.17
CA PRO A 249 -24.90 -32.24 -1.83
C PRO A 249 -24.91 -30.72 -1.54
N PHE A 250 -25.39 -29.89 -2.46
CA PHE A 250 -25.19 -28.44 -2.40
C PHE A 250 -26.05 -27.71 -1.36
N ASN A 251 -27.25 -28.23 -1.04
CA ASN A 251 -28.02 -27.69 0.08
C ASN A 251 -27.27 -27.91 1.41
N ASP A 252 -26.65 -29.07 1.61
CA ASP A 252 -25.95 -29.42 2.84
C ASP A 252 -24.66 -28.59 2.99
N LEU A 253 -23.95 -28.34 1.88
CA LEU A 253 -22.80 -27.43 1.83
C LEU A 253 -23.20 -25.98 2.16
N ILE A 254 -24.31 -25.48 1.61
CA ILE A 254 -24.82 -24.13 1.94
C ILE A 254 -25.23 -24.06 3.43
N GLN A 255 -25.82 -25.12 4.00
CA GLN A 255 -26.12 -25.16 5.44
C GLN A 255 -24.86 -25.13 6.31
N ARG A 256 -23.77 -25.83 5.94
CA ARG A 256 -22.47 -25.69 6.64
C ARG A 256 -21.94 -24.24 6.58
N LEU A 257 -22.15 -23.53 5.46
CA LEU A 257 -21.79 -22.11 5.34
C LEU A 257 -22.68 -21.17 6.17
N VAL A 258 -23.96 -21.51 6.36
CA VAL A 258 -24.88 -20.78 7.24
C VAL A 258 -24.41 -20.86 8.69
N SER A 259 -24.15 -22.06 9.22
CA SER A 259 -23.79 -22.26 10.63
C SER A 259 -22.51 -21.53 11.07
N LEU A 260 -21.58 -21.26 10.16
CA LEU A 260 -20.39 -20.42 10.43
C LEU A 260 -20.75 -18.96 10.79
N ASN A 261 -21.95 -18.49 10.49
CA ASN A 261 -22.43 -17.15 10.85
C ASN A 261 -23.10 -17.10 12.23
N GLU A 262 -23.40 -18.26 12.82
CA GLU A 262 -24.13 -18.38 14.10
C GLU A 262 -23.17 -18.37 15.30
N TYR A 263 -21.95 -18.88 15.11
CA TYR A 263 -20.90 -18.87 16.11
C TYR A 263 -19.97 -17.67 15.94
N LYS A 264 -20.09 -16.69 16.84
CA LYS A 264 -19.13 -15.58 17.00
C LYS A 264 -18.86 -15.30 18.48
N GLU A 265 -18.18 -16.23 19.14
CA GLU A 265 -17.56 -15.95 20.44
C GLU A 265 -16.38 -14.97 20.29
N ALA A 266 -16.16 -14.12 21.28
CA ALA A 266 -15.38 -12.88 21.13
C ALA A 266 -13.87 -13.06 20.88
N ASP A 267 -13.31 -14.24 21.17
CA ASP A 267 -11.86 -14.52 21.11
C ASP A 267 -11.43 -15.52 20.01
N GLN A 268 -12.34 -16.03 19.18
CA GLN A 268 -12.01 -16.98 18.12
C GLN A 268 -12.05 -16.36 16.71
N ARG A 269 -11.04 -16.69 15.90
CA ARG A 269 -10.92 -16.21 14.51
C ARG A 269 -11.66 -17.15 13.55
N PHE A 270 -12.93 -16.83 13.30
CA PHE A 270 -13.77 -17.55 12.34
C PHE A 270 -13.35 -17.29 10.88
N PRO A 271 -13.56 -18.24 9.95
CA PRO A 271 -13.23 -18.10 8.55
C PRO A 271 -14.10 -17.04 7.88
N VAL A 272 -13.50 -16.21 7.02
CA VAL A 272 -14.25 -15.26 6.19
C VAL A 272 -14.84 -15.94 4.96
N ILE A 273 -16.13 -15.76 4.75
CA ILE A 273 -16.83 -16.33 3.58
C ILE A 273 -16.84 -15.31 2.44
N VAL A 274 -16.44 -15.76 1.26
CA VAL A 274 -16.31 -14.96 0.04
C VAL A 274 -17.21 -15.54 -1.05
N SER A 275 -18.33 -14.89 -1.35
CA SER A 275 -19.24 -15.33 -2.42
C SER A 275 -18.82 -14.78 -3.78
N VAL A 276 -18.74 -15.68 -4.77
CA VAL A 276 -18.49 -15.35 -6.17
C VAL A 276 -19.82 -15.03 -6.85
N ASP A 277 -19.88 -13.82 -7.41
CA ASP A 277 -20.98 -13.20 -8.14
C ASP A 277 -22.27 -12.89 -7.35
N ILE A 278 -22.86 -13.92 -6.74
CA ILE A 278 -24.05 -13.89 -5.88
C ILE A 278 -23.86 -14.90 -4.75
N PRO A 279 -24.31 -14.62 -3.51
CA PRO A 279 -24.27 -15.61 -2.44
C PRO A 279 -25.15 -16.82 -2.75
N SER A 280 -24.59 -18.03 -2.71
CA SER A 280 -25.30 -19.25 -3.11
C SER A 280 -26.53 -19.51 -2.25
N GLY A 281 -27.69 -19.59 -2.89
CA GLY A 281 -28.99 -19.76 -2.24
C GLY A 281 -29.79 -18.46 -2.05
N TRP A 282 -29.20 -17.28 -2.28
CA TRP A 282 -29.95 -16.03 -2.40
C TRP A 282 -30.73 -15.98 -3.73
N HIS A 283 -31.85 -15.25 -3.74
CA HIS A 283 -32.51 -14.87 -4.99
C HIS A 283 -31.70 -13.77 -5.69
N VAL A 284 -31.46 -13.93 -6.99
CA VAL A 284 -30.54 -13.09 -7.79
C VAL A 284 -30.98 -11.61 -7.82
N GLU A 285 -32.27 -11.33 -7.64
CA GLU A 285 -32.80 -9.96 -7.63
C GLU A 285 -33.24 -9.44 -6.26
N GLU A 286 -33.64 -10.32 -5.33
CA GLU A 286 -34.22 -9.92 -4.05
C GLU A 286 -33.30 -10.17 -2.84
N GLY A 287 -32.24 -10.97 -3.00
CA GLY A 287 -31.33 -11.37 -1.93
C GLY A 287 -31.84 -12.54 -1.09
N ASP A 288 -31.59 -12.50 0.23
CA ASP A 288 -31.95 -13.55 1.19
C ASP A 288 -33.46 -13.62 1.50
N ILE A 289 -34.30 -14.01 0.51
CA ILE A 289 -35.76 -14.15 0.71
C ILE A 289 -36.08 -15.15 1.84
N SER A 290 -35.30 -16.23 1.94
CA SER A 290 -35.49 -17.30 2.92
C SER A 290 -35.12 -16.89 4.35
N ASN A 291 -34.51 -15.71 4.56
CA ASN A 291 -33.90 -15.31 5.83
C ASN A 291 -32.94 -16.40 6.35
N SER A 292 -32.17 -17.00 5.44
CA SER A 292 -31.22 -18.09 5.68
C SER A 292 -30.08 -17.73 6.64
N ASN A 293 -29.95 -16.46 7.02
CA ASN A 293 -28.85 -15.94 7.85
C ASN A 293 -27.47 -16.08 7.16
N PHE A 294 -27.43 -16.46 5.88
CA PHE A 294 -26.19 -16.58 5.11
C PHE A 294 -25.59 -15.21 4.83
N LYS A 295 -24.48 -14.89 5.50
CA LYS A 295 -23.86 -13.56 5.55
C LYS A 295 -22.38 -13.62 5.17
N PRO A 296 -22.05 -13.76 3.87
CA PRO A 296 -20.67 -13.63 3.42
C PRO A 296 -20.07 -12.29 3.84
N ASP A 297 -18.80 -12.31 4.23
CA ASP A 297 -18.06 -11.10 4.60
C ASP A 297 -17.56 -10.35 3.35
N MET A 298 -17.29 -11.09 2.26
CA MET A 298 -17.03 -10.55 0.94
C MET A 298 -18.01 -11.04 -0.11
N LEU A 299 -18.44 -10.12 -0.98
CA LEU A 299 -19.09 -10.42 -2.26
C LEU A 299 -18.21 -9.88 -3.39
N VAL A 300 -17.90 -10.72 -4.39
CA VAL A 300 -17.22 -10.29 -5.62
C VAL A 300 -18.20 -10.40 -6.78
N SER A 301 -18.90 -9.31 -7.09
CA SER A 301 -19.80 -9.26 -8.25
C SER A 301 -19.00 -9.19 -9.55
N LEU A 302 -19.33 -10.05 -10.52
CA LEU A 302 -18.65 -10.11 -11.83
C LEU A 302 -19.46 -9.35 -12.88
N THR A 303 -18.75 -8.69 -13.81
CA THR A 303 -19.32 -7.88 -14.93
C THR A 303 -20.05 -6.61 -14.44
N ALA A 304 -21.13 -6.80 -13.69
CA ALA A 304 -21.85 -5.78 -12.93
C ALA A 304 -22.58 -6.44 -11.74
N PRO A 305 -22.84 -5.72 -10.64
CA PRO A 305 -23.64 -6.23 -9.53
C PRO A 305 -25.03 -6.69 -9.99
N LYS A 306 -25.52 -7.82 -9.47
CA LYS A 306 -26.93 -8.25 -9.66
C LYS A 306 -27.82 -7.65 -8.57
N LEU A 307 -29.10 -7.43 -8.85
CA LEU A 307 -30.03 -6.69 -7.99
C LEU A 307 -30.06 -7.17 -6.52
N GLY A 308 -29.94 -8.48 -6.26
CA GLY A 308 -29.88 -9.06 -4.92
C GLY A 308 -28.67 -8.60 -4.09
N ALA A 309 -27.58 -8.16 -4.74
CA ALA A 309 -26.43 -7.57 -4.06
C ALA A 309 -26.77 -6.24 -3.34
N LYS A 310 -27.93 -5.61 -3.63
CA LYS A 310 -28.45 -4.48 -2.82
C LYS A 310 -28.82 -4.88 -1.38
N LYS A 311 -28.87 -6.19 -1.07
CA LYS A 311 -29.05 -6.73 0.29
C LYS A 311 -27.73 -7.15 0.95
N PHE A 312 -26.58 -7.01 0.27
CA PHE A 312 -25.29 -7.34 0.85
C PHE A 312 -24.89 -6.31 1.91
N HIS A 313 -24.44 -6.80 3.07
CA HIS A 313 -24.04 -6.00 4.23
C HIS A 313 -22.74 -6.51 4.88
N GLY A 314 -21.98 -7.38 4.19
CA GLY A 314 -20.65 -7.83 4.65
C GLY A 314 -19.61 -6.71 4.54
N SER A 315 -18.43 -6.92 5.13
CA SER A 315 -17.38 -5.89 5.20
C SER A 315 -16.87 -5.41 3.84
N HIS A 316 -16.95 -6.25 2.80
CA HIS A 316 -16.26 -6.02 1.53
C HIS A 316 -17.14 -6.36 0.30
N HIS A 317 -17.56 -5.35 -0.47
CA HIS A 317 -18.14 -5.59 -1.81
C HIS A 317 -17.12 -5.18 -2.88
N PHE A 318 -16.91 -6.04 -3.86
CA PHE A 318 -16.02 -5.82 -5.00
C PHE A 318 -16.76 -5.98 -6.33
N LEU A 319 -16.33 -5.20 -7.32
CA LEU A 319 -16.63 -5.40 -8.72
C LEU A 319 -15.40 -5.99 -9.41
N GLY A 320 -15.57 -7.16 -10.02
CA GLY A 320 -14.59 -7.85 -10.86
C GLY A 320 -15.09 -8.04 -12.29
N GLY A 321 -14.27 -8.67 -13.13
CA GLY A 321 -14.58 -8.87 -14.54
C GLY A 321 -14.35 -7.60 -15.37
N ARG A 322 -13.11 -7.08 -15.32
CA ARG A 322 -12.67 -5.89 -16.07
C ARG A 322 -12.51 -6.15 -17.58
N PHE A 323 -13.59 -6.56 -18.23
CA PHE A 323 -13.67 -6.83 -19.67
C PHE A 323 -14.89 -6.18 -20.36
N VAL A 324 -15.81 -5.57 -19.60
CA VAL A 324 -17.08 -5.02 -20.11
C VAL A 324 -16.87 -3.95 -21.19
N PRO A 325 -17.26 -4.17 -22.47
CA PRO A 325 -17.00 -3.21 -23.53
C PRO A 325 -17.94 -1.97 -23.46
N PRO A 326 -17.50 -0.79 -23.95
CA PRO A 326 -18.31 0.44 -23.93
C PRO A 326 -19.68 0.32 -24.62
N SER A 327 -19.84 -0.60 -25.57
CA SER A 327 -21.11 -0.93 -26.22
C SER A 327 -22.12 -1.55 -25.25
N ILE A 328 -21.69 -2.45 -24.36
CA ILE A 328 -22.55 -3.03 -23.32
C ILE A 328 -22.87 -1.99 -22.25
N VAL A 329 -21.86 -1.23 -21.82
CA VAL A 329 -22.03 -0.10 -20.87
C VAL A 329 -23.09 0.89 -21.37
N SER A 330 -23.07 1.20 -22.66
CA SER A 330 -24.03 2.10 -23.30
C SER A 330 -25.41 1.44 -23.49
N LYS A 331 -25.48 0.16 -23.91
CA LYS A 331 -26.75 -0.55 -24.14
C LYS A 331 -27.58 -0.68 -22.86
N TYR A 332 -26.94 -1.01 -21.74
CA TYR A 332 -27.61 -1.23 -20.44
C TYR A 332 -27.47 -0.05 -19.47
N ASN A 333 -27.00 1.12 -19.93
CA ASN A 333 -26.82 2.34 -19.13
C ASN A 333 -26.05 2.09 -17.81
N LEU A 334 -24.93 1.38 -17.91
CA LEU A 334 -24.18 0.88 -16.75
C LEU A 334 -23.27 1.95 -16.16
N HIS A 335 -23.59 2.39 -14.96
CA HIS A 335 -22.76 3.26 -14.15
C HIS A 335 -21.78 2.37 -13.38
N LEU A 336 -20.63 2.08 -13.98
CA LEU A 336 -19.54 1.29 -13.37
C LEU A 336 -18.40 2.22 -12.93
N PRO A 337 -17.79 2.00 -11.75
CA PRO A 337 -16.65 2.79 -11.29
C PRO A 337 -15.39 2.49 -12.15
N PRO A 338 -14.50 3.49 -12.34
CA PRO A 338 -13.24 3.28 -13.05
C PRO A 338 -12.27 2.47 -12.19
N TYR A 339 -11.80 1.35 -12.72
CA TYR A 339 -10.79 0.50 -12.08
C TYR A 339 -9.43 1.23 -11.99
N PRO A 340 -8.78 1.27 -10.81
CA PRO A 340 -7.53 2.00 -10.63
C PRO A 340 -6.36 1.34 -11.35
N GLY A 341 -5.67 2.09 -12.23
CA GLY A 341 -4.47 1.62 -12.94
C GLY A 341 -4.71 0.30 -13.68
N THR A 342 -3.97 -0.74 -13.30
CA THR A 342 -4.04 -2.11 -13.85
C THR A 342 -4.84 -3.09 -12.97
N ALA A 343 -5.54 -2.64 -11.93
CA ALA A 343 -6.30 -3.53 -11.05
C ALA A 343 -7.43 -4.29 -11.79
N MET A 344 -7.60 -5.57 -11.47
CA MET A 344 -8.65 -6.43 -12.04
C MET A 344 -9.97 -6.40 -11.25
N CYS A 345 -9.92 -5.88 -10.02
CA CYS A 345 -11.07 -5.61 -9.17
C CYS A 345 -11.10 -4.13 -8.78
N VAL A 346 -12.25 -3.66 -8.31
CA VAL A 346 -12.41 -2.36 -7.65
C VAL A 346 -13.45 -2.48 -6.54
N ARG A 347 -13.13 -1.94 -5.36
CA ARG A 347 -14.01 -1.98 -4.18
C ARG A 347 -15.21 -1.06 -4.40
N ILE A 348 -16.40 -1.57 -4.06
CA ILE A 348 -17.70 -0.90 -4.22
C ILE A 348 -18.51 -0.95 -2.91
N GLY A 349 -19.64 -0.27 -2.87
CA GLY A 349 -20.44 -0.13 -1.65
C GLY A 349 -19.80 0.82 -0.63
N LYS A 350 -20.24 0.73 0.63
CA LYS A 350 -19.69 1.54 1.73
C LYS A 350 -18.32 0.99 2.17
N PRO A 351 -17.34 1.83 2.51
CA PRO A 351 -16.16 1.37 3.24
C PRO A 351 -16.61 0.79 4.60
N PRO A 352 -15.93 -0.26 5.12
CA PRO A 352 -16.27 -0.82 6.42
C PRO A 352 -16.13 0.23 7.52
N GLN A 353 -17.00 0.17 8.53
CA GLN A 353 -16.90 1.04 9.70
C GLN A 353 -15.71 0.58 10.55
N VAL A 354 -14.58 1.26 10.38
CA VAL A 354 -13.34 0.96 11.10
C VAL A 354 -13.49 1.33 12.58
N ASP A 355 -13.47 0.32 13.45
CA ASP A 355 -13.18 0.56 14.87
C ASP A 355 -11.68 0.85 15.03
N ILE A 356 -11.37 2.08 15.47
CA ILE A 356 -10.00 2.56 15.68
C ILE A 356 -9.33 1.79 16.84
N ALA A 357 -10.10 1.26 17.80
CA ALA A 357 -9.53 0.41 18.86
C ALA A 357 -9.12 -0.99 18.35
N ALA A 358 -9.77 -1.49 17.31
CA ALA A 358 -9.49 -2.77 16.67
C ALA A 358 -8.31 -2.74 15.68
N LEU A 359 -7.82 -1.56 15.27
CA LEU A 359 -6.61 -1.38 14.44
C LEU A 359 -5.29 -1.73 15.17
N ARG A 360 -5.35 -2.51 16.26
CA ARG A 360 -4.19 -2.90 17.06
C ARG A 360 -3.45 -4.06 16.38
N GLU A 361 -2.30 -3.76 15.79
CA GLU A 361 -1.33 -4.80 15.44
C GLU A 361 -0.52 -5.27 16.68
N ASN A 362 0.04 -6.48 16.60
CA ASN A 362 0.97 -7.01 17.61
C ASN A 362 2.36 -7.10 16.99
N TYR A 363 3.28 -6.23 17.41
CA TYR A 363 4.65 -6.20 16.90
C TYR A 363 5.41 -7.48 17.24
N ILE A 364 6.18 -7.97 16.27
CA ILE A 364 7.14 -9.06 16.43
C ILE A 364 8.50 -8.52 15.99
N SER A 365 9.42 -8.39 16.94
CA SER A 365 10.73 -7.76 16.74
C SER A 365 11.81 -8.53 17.52
N PRO A 366 13.10 -8.37 17.19
CA PRO A 366 14.19 -8.79 18.07
C PRO A 366 14.15 -8.03 19.40
N GLU A 367 14.64 -8.65 20.48
CA GLU A 367 14.86 -7.99 21.78
C GLU A 367 15.90 -6.87 21.65
N PHE A 368 15.69 -5.76 22.38
CA PHE A 368 16.58 -4.62 22.36
C PHE A 368 17.09 -4.32 23.78
N LEU A 369 18.30 -4.81 24.07
CA LEU A 369 18.90 -4.87 25.41
C LEU A 369 20.14 -4.00 25.54
N GLU A 370 20.42 -3.55 26.76
CA GLU A 370 21.46 -2.59 27.16
C GLU A 370 22.88 -3.03 26.77
N GLU A 371 23.16 -4.33 26.73
CA GLU A 371 24.44 -4.92 26.33
C GLU A 371 24.64 -4.98 24.79
N ASN A 372 23.60 -4.76 24.00
CA ASN A 372 23.60 -4.95 22.54
C ASN A 372 23.63 -3.63 21.74
N VAL A 373 23.77 -2.48 22.42
CA VAL A 373 23.73 -1.14 21.82
C VAL A 373 25.09 -0.43 21.81
N GLU A 374 25.27 0.48 20.85
CA GLU A 374 26.48 1.30 20.78
C GLU A 374 26.56 2.29 21.97
N THR A 375 27.75 2.51 22.51
CA THR A 375 27.95 3.46 23.63
C THR A 375 27.78 4.93 23.22
N ASN A 376 27.94 5.23 21.92
CA ASN A 376 27.61 6.54 21.35
C ASN A 376 26.23 6.46 20.66
N PRO A 377 25.21 7.23 21.11
CA PRO A 377 23.88 7.20 20.51
C PRO A 377 23.83 7.70 19.06
N ILE A 378 24.80 8.51 18.61
CA ILE A 378 24.91 8.88 17.19
C ILE A 378 25.28 7.65 16.34
N HIS A 379 26.06 6.72 16.89
CA HIS A 379 26.45 5.49 16.20
C HIS A 379 25.31 4.47 16.26
N GLN A 380 24.59 4.37 17.38
CA GLN A 380 23.34 3.59 17.48
C GLN A 380 22.26 4.11 16.52
N PHE A 381 22.15 5.43 16.32
CA PHE A 381 21.25 6.00 15.31
C PHE A 381 21.66 5.60 13.89
N ARG A 382 22.95 5.74 13.52
CA ARG A 382 23.44 5.34 12.19
C ARG A 382 23.16 3.87 11.91
N LYS A 383 23.46 2.97 12.86
CA LYS A 383 23.18 1.53 12.81
C LYS A 383 21.72 1.25 12.44
N TRP A 384 20.77 1.82 13.19
CA TRP A 384 19.33 1.68 12.89
C TRP A 384 18.88 2.38 11.59
N PHE A 385 19.50 3.49 11.21
CA PHE A 385 19.22 4.20 9.95
C PHE A 385 19.69 3.39 8.74
N ASP A 386 20.87 2.80 8.79
CA ASP A 386 21.43 1.95 7.73
C ASP A 386 20.63 0.64 7.62
N GLU A 387 20.14 0.09 8.73
CA GLU A 387 19.16 -1.00 8.74
C GLU A 387 17.83 -0.59 8.06
N ALA A 388 17.31 0.62 8.32
CA ALA A 388 16.09 1.16 7.68
C ALA A 388 16.26 1.41 6.17
N VAL A 389 17.46 1.83 5.73
CA VAL A 389 17.83 1.93 4.32
C VAL A 389 17.95 0.54 3.68
N THR A 390 18.57 -0.42 4.37
CA THR A 390 18.77 -1.80 3.89
C THR A 390 17.45 -2.56 3.77
N ALA A 391 16.50 -2.31 4.67
CA ALA A 391 15.12 -2.79 4.57
C ALA A 391 14.30 -2.12 3.44
N ASN A 392 14.90 -1.20 2.67
CA ASN A 392 14.27 -0.45 1.59
C ASN A 392 12.97 0.27 2.03
N LEU A 393 12.96 0.80 3.26
CA LEU A 393 11.83 1.58 3.75
C LEU A 393 11.67 2.85 2.91
N ARG A 394 10.43 3.35 2.82
CA ARG A 394 10.13 4.58 2.11
C ARG A 394 10.62 5.79 2.90
N GLU A 395 11.49 6.60 2.29
CA GLU A 395 11.96 7.89 2.82
C GLU A 395 12.45 7.80 4.29
N PRO A 396 13.40 6.91 4.64
CA PRO A 396 13.80 6.64 6.03
C PRO A 396 14.47 7.84 6.72
N ASN A 397 14.85 8.87 5.96
CA ASN A 397 15.36 10.14 6.43
C ASN A 397 14.24 11.20 6.67
N ALA A 398 12.97 10.84 6.56
CA ALA A 398 11.86 11.67 7.00
C ALA A 398 11.75 11.65 8.54
N MET A 399 11.62 12.83 9.13
CA MET A 399 11.49 13.01 10.58
C MET A 399 10.44 14.09 10.88
N SER A 400 9.66 13.91 11.94
CA SER A 400 8.86 15.01 12.49
C SER A 400 9.78 15.91 13.30
N LEU A 401 9.91 17.16 12.88
CA LEU A 401 10.52 18.24 13.65
C LEU A 401 9.44 18.91 14.49
N SER A 402 9.60 18.86 15.81
CA SER A 402 8.76 19.55 16.79
C SER A 402 9.50 20.75 17.38
N THR A 403 8.90 21.93 17.27
CA THR A 403 9.37 23.21 17.82
C THR A 403 8.29 23.81 18.73
N ALA A 404 8.65 24.75 19.61
CA ALA A 404 7.69 25.47 20.43
C ALA A 404 8.08 26.94 20.57
N THR A 405 7.10 27.83 20.58
CA THR A 405 7.29 29.27 20.84
C THR A 405 7.75 29.54 22.27
N SER A 406 8.14 30.79 22.56
CA SER A 406 8.59 31.22 23.90
C SER A 406 7.55 31.02 25.03
N ASP A 407 6.25 30.99 24.72
CA ASP A 407 5.15 30.65 25.64
C ASP A 407 4.88 29.13 25.76
N GLY A 408 5.72 28.29 25.16
CA GLY A 408 5.66 26.82 25.27
C GLY A 408 4.66 26.15 24.33
N LYS A 409 4.03 26.88 23.39
CA LYS A 409 3.02 26.33 22.48
C LYS A 409 3.67 25.53 21.32
N PRO A 410 3.47 24.20 21.24
CA PRO A 410 4.16 23.37 20.27
C PRO A 410 3.64 23.52 18.83
N SER A 411 4.48 23.16 17.87
CA SER A 411 4.07 22.75 16.53
C SER A 411 5.03 21.70 15.95
N SER A 412 4.47 20.76 15.19
CA SER A 412 5.22 19.65 14.58
C SER A 412 4.98 19.60 13.07
N ARG A 413 5.99 19.18 12.31
CA ARG A 413 5.86 18.91 10.87
C ARG A 413 6.98 18.01 10.35
N MET A 414 6.66 17.20 9.35
CA MET A 414 7.67 16.43 8.63
C MET A 414 8.69 17.34 7.93
N VAL A 415 9.95 16.98 8.09
CA VAL A 415 11.11 17.50 7.34
C VAL A 415 12.00 16.32 6.95
N LEU A 416 13.00 16.55 6.11
CA LEU A 416 13.99 15.54 5.74
C LEU A 416 15.32 15.84 6.41
N LEU A 417 15.88 14.85 7.11
CA LEU A 417 17.27 14.82 7.53
C LEU A 417 18.20 14.87 6.30
N LYS A 418 19.31 15.60 6.42
CA LYS A 418 20.31 15.80 5.35
C LYS A 418 21.76 15.56 5.77
N GLY A 419 22.06 15.49 7.07
CA GLY A 419 23.36 15.08 7.58
C GLY A 419 23.25 14.58 9.03
N VAL A 420 24.09 13.63 9.41
CA VAL A 420 24.28 13.19 10.79
C VAL A 420 25.77 12.91 11.05
N ASP A 421 26.40 13.82 11.78
CA ASP A 421 27.80 13.77 12.21
C ASP A 421 27.89 13.83 13.74
N GLU A 422 29.09 13.86 14.32
CA GLU A 422 29.25 13.87 15.79
C GLU A 422 28.76 15.19 16.44
N ASP A 423 28.60 16.28 15.68
CA ASP A 423 27.97 17.53 16.10
C ASP A 423 26.43 17.51 15.94
N GLY A 424 25.85 16.38 15.48
CA GLY A 424 24.41 16.12 15.50
C GLY A 424 23.71 16.13 14.14
N PHE A 425 22.45 16.59 14.16
CA PHE A 425 21.44 16.31 13.11
C PHE A 425 21.11 17.55 12.29
N VAL A 426 21.30 17.49 10.97
CA VAL A 426 21.17 18.65 10.07
C VAL A 426 19.95 18.54 9.14
N TRP A 427 19.16 19.61 9.05
CA TRP A 427 18.10 19.80 8.06
C TRP A 427 18.08 21.22 7.50
N TYR A 428 17.54 21.39 6.29
CA TYR A 428 17.60 22.65 5.56
C TYR A 428 16.22 23.23 5.27
N THR A 429 16.08 24.55 5.42
CA THR A 429 14.74 25.15 5.56
C THR A 429 14.72 26.67 5.32
N ASN A 430 13.52 27.24 5.18
CA ASN A 430 13.31 28.68 5.10
C ASN A 430 13.23 29.30 6.53
N TYR A 431 14.06 30.30 6.80
CA TYR A 431 14.23 31.02 8.07
C TYR A 431 13.06 31.97 8.43
N GLU A 432 12.16 32.29 7.49
CA GLU A 432 10.91 33.08 7.67
C GLU A 432 9.68 32.17 7.92
N SER A 433 9.89 30.86 8.10
CA SER A 433 8.82 29.90 8.38
C SER A 433 8.51 29.79 9.88
N ARG A 434 7.28 29.42 10.26
CA ARG A 434 6.85 29.32 11.67
C ARG A 434 7.89 28.62 12.57
N LYS A 435 8.28 27.38 12.24
CA LYS A 435 9.32 26.62 12.96
C LYS A 435 10.67 27.34 13.10
N ALA A 436 11.02 28.25 12.19
CA ALA A 436 12.24 29.04 12.27
C ALA A 436 12.08 30.30 13.15
N HIS A 437 10.86 30.83 13.28
CA HIS A 437 10.51 31.81 14.30
C HIS A 437 10.46 31.16 15.69
N ASP A 438 9.77 30.01 15.83
CA ASP A 438 9.79 29.19 17.05
C ASP A 438 11.25 28.97 17.52
N LEU A 439 12.14 28.54 16.62
CA LEU A 439 13.58 28.31 16.88
C LEU A 439 14.42 29.58 17.11
N ALA A 440 13.95 30.76 16.72
CA ALA A 440 14.64 32.03 16.97
C ALA A 440 14.32 32.59 18.36
N GLU A 441 13.14 32.30 18.89
CA GLU A 441 12.74 32.62 20.27
C GLU A 441 13.19 31.55 21.28
N ASN A 442 13.13 30.28 20.87
CA ASN A 442 13.39 29.12 21.70
C ASN A 442 14.25 28.12 20.91
N ALA A 443 15.57 28.19 21.10
CA ALA A 443 16.57 27.41 20.36
C ALA A 443 16.64 25.93 20.78
N ARG A 444 15.49 25.24 20.87
CA ARG A 444 15.33 23.83 21.22
C ARG A 444 14.35 23.13 20.30
N ALA A 445 14.58 21.85 20.03
CA ALA A 445 13.63 21.02 19.29
C ALA A 445 13.66 19.55 19.75
N SER A 446 12.64 18.81 19.32
CA SER A 446 12.60 17.35 19.37
C SER A 446 12.43 16.82 17.94
N LEU A 447 13.26 15.85 17.56
CA LEU A 447 13.21 15.11 16.30
C LEU A 447 12.62 13.73 16.57
N LEU A 448 11.67 13.30 15.74
CA LEU A 448 11.05 11.98 15.82
C LEU A 448 11.18 11.25 14.49
N PHE A 449 11.88 10.13 14.50
CA PHE A 449 11.92 9.15 13.41
C PHE A 449 11.00 7.99 13.76
N TYR A 450 10.22 7.52 12.78
CA TYR A 450 9.38 6.32 12.91
C TYR A 450 9.58 5.44 11.68
N TRP A 451 9.99 4.20 11.92
CA TRP A 451 10.29 3.19 10.90
C TRP A 451 9.33 2.02 11.09
N GLU A 452 8.10 2.22 10.61
CA GLU A 452 6.96 1.28 10.63
C GLU A 452 7.39 -0.16 10.34
N GLY A 453 7.99 -0.42 9.17
CA GLY A 453 8.39 -1.76 8.73
C GLY A 453 9.54 -2.41 9.52
N LEU A 454 10.06 -1.76 10.57
CA LEU A 454 11.00 -2.32 11.54
C LEU A 454 10.48 -2.23 12.98
N ASN A 455 9.23 -1.77 13.19
CA ASN A 455 8.62 -1.48 14.49
C ASN A 455 9.50 -0.57 15.37
N ARG A 456 10.19 0.42 14.79
CA ARG A 456 11.17 1.27 15.49
C ARG A 456 10.79 2.74 15.55
N GLN A 457 11.21 3.39 16.63
CA GLN A 457 11.10 4.83 16.81
C GLN A 457 12.38 5.36 17.46
N VAL A 458 12.86 6.53 17.00
CA VAL A 458 13.95 7.26 17.66
C VAL A 458 13.52 8.69 17.94
N ARG A 459 13.66 9.12 19.19
CA ARG A 459 13.57 10.53 19.60
C ARG A 459 14.97 11.09 19.79
N VAL A 460 15.19 12.33 19.35
CA VAL A 460 16.41 13.09 19.63
C VAL A 460 16.03 14.51 20.06
N GLU A 461 16.51 14.95 21.23
CA GLU A 461 16.14 16.25 21.80
C GLU A 461 17.38 17.05 22.17
N GLY A 462 17.31 18.38 22.06
CA GLY A 462 18.41 19.27 22.43
C GLY A 462 18.37 20.66 21.80
N SER A 463 19.44 21.41 21.99
CA SER A 463 19.63 22.76 21.46
C SER A 463 19.86 22.79 19.95
N VAL A 464 19.43 23.89 19.32
CA VAL A 464 19.44 24.07 17.87
C VAL A 464 20.18 25.35 17.49
N GLN A 465 21.14 25.22 16.58
CA GLN A 465 21.88 26.33 15.98
C GLN A 465 21.71 26.35 14.47
N LYS A 466 21.96 27.50 13.83
CA LYS A 466 22.15 27.53 12.37
C LYS A 466 23.48 26.87 12.01
N VAL A 467 23.56 26.28 10.82
CA VAL A 467 24.84 25.90 10.20
C VAL A 467 25.53 27.13 9.62
N SER A 468 26.76 26.99 9.11
CA SER A 468 27.45 28.12 8.49
C SER A 468 26.77 28.57 7.19
N GLU A 469 27.10 29.78 6.72
CA GLU A 469 26.54 30.27 5.45
C GLU A 469 27.14 29.50 4.27
N GLU A 470 28.39 29.03 4.40
CA GLU A 470 29.11 28.19 3.45
C GLU A 470 28.51 26.78 3.35
N GLU A 471 28.20 26.13 4.49
CA GLU A 471 27.48 24.84 4.52
C GLU A 471 26.08 25.00 3.87
N SER A 472 25.40 26.11 4.17
CA SER A 472 24.12 26.49 3.56
C SER A 472 24.22 26.72 2.05
N GLU A 473 25.27 27.37 1.56
CA GLU A 473 25.53 27.63 0.14
C GLU A 473 25.83 26.31 -0.59
N GLN A 474 26.76 25.51 -0.07
CA GLN A 474 27.16 24.22 -0.65
C GLN A 474 25.98 23.26 -0.79
N TYR A 475 25.15 23.12 0.24
CA TYR A 475 23.94 22.30 0.16
C TYR A 475 22.81 22.95 -0.65
N PHE A 476 22.75 24.29 -0.80
CA PHE A 476 21.79 24.90 -1.73
C PHE A 476 22.08 24.48 -3.18
N HIS A 477 23.34 24.54 -3.60
CA HIS A 477 23.75 24.26 -4.99
C HIS A 477 23.75 22.79 -5.37
N SER A 478 23.89 21.86 -4.41
CA SER A 478 23.76 20.42 -4.67
C SER A 478 22.31 19.99 -5.00
N ARG A 479 21.31 20.83 -4.71
CA ARG A 479 19.89 20.54 -4.98
C ARG A 479 19.57 20.72 -6.47
N PRO A 480 18.63 19.93 -7.04
CA PRO A 480 18.17 20.12 -8.42
C PRO A 480 17.69 21.54 -8.70
N ARG A 481 17.90 22.04 -9.92
CA ARG A 481 17.62 23.44 -10.30
C ARG A 481 16.20 23.93 -9.94
N GLY A 482 15.17 23.12 -10.21
CA GLY A 482 13.78 23.42 -9.80
C GLY A 482 13.56 23.48 -8.28
N SER A 483 14.35 22.74 -7.49
CA SER A 483 14.38 22.86 -6.03
C SER A 483 15.04 24.17 -5.55
N GLN A 484 16.05 24.67 -6.26
CA GLN A 484 16.65 25.97 -6.00
C GLN A 484 15.62 27.09 -6.28
N LEU A 485 15.00 27.09 -7.46
CA LEU A 485 13.93 28.03 -7.84
C LEU A 485 12.74 27.99 -6.86
N GLY A 486 12.24 26.80 -6.52
CA GLY A 486 11.12 26.62 -5.59
C GLY A 486 11.40 27.09 -4.15
N ALA A 487 12.67 27.15 -3.73
CA ALA A 487 13.06 27.72 -2.44
C ALA A 487 13.05 29.26 -2.43
N ILE A 488 13.18 29.90 -3.60
CA ILE A 488 13.09 31.36 -3.77
C ILE A 488 11.64 31.80 -4.02
N ALA A 489 10.87 31.02 -4.79
CA ALA A 489 9.48 31.34 -5.16
C ALA A 489 8.50 31.36 -3.97
N SER A 490 8.77 30.54 -2.95
CA SER A 490 7.79 30.17 -1.92
C SER A 490 8.06 30.83 -0.56
N PRO A 491 7.25 31.83 -0.13
CA PRO A 491 7.31 32.41 1.21
C PRO A 491 6.73 31.40 2.22
N GLN A 492 7.56 30.48 2.71
CA GLN A 492 7.10 29.27 3.37
C GLN A 492 6.40 29.55 4.71
N SER A 493 5.12 29.22 4.79
CA SER A 493 4.20 29.46 5.94
C SER A 493 3.54 30.85 5.95
N SER A 494 3.79 31.71 4.96
CA SER A 494 2.97 32.92 4.74
C SER A 494 1.66 32.57 4.04
N VAL A 495 0.62 33.38 4.27
CA VAL A 495 -0.65 33.28 3.51
C VAL A 495 -0.46 33.88 2.11
N VAL A 496 -0.99 33.21 1.08
CA VAL A 496 -0.99 33.66 -0.31
C VAL A 496 -2.40 33.60 -0.90
N ALA A 497 -2.71 34.44 -1.89
CA ALA A 497 -4.05 34.54 -2.48
C ALA A 497 -4.52 33.27 -3.21
N GLY A 498 -3.60 32.38 -3.59
CA GLY A 498 -3.90 31.07 -4.17
C GLY A 498 -2.68 30.41 -4.79
N ARG A 499 -2.89 29.23 -5.39
CA ARG A 499 -1.83 28.46 -6.06
C ARG A 499 -1.21 29.20 -7.26
N HIS A 500 -2.00 30.06 -7.93
CA HIS A 500 -1.56 30.84 -9.10
C HIS A 500 -0.33 31.70 -8.78
N VAL A 501 -0.33 32.42 -7.65
CA VAL A 501 0.79 33.28 -7.20
C VAL A 501 2.12 32.52 -7.10
N LEU A 502 2.08 31.25 -6.69
CA LEU A 502 3.27 30.40 -6.57
C LEU A 502 3.74 29.87 -7.93
N ILE A 503 2.81 29.59 -8.84
CA ILE A 503 3.12 29.18 -10.23
C ILE A 503 3.71 30.34 -11.02
N GLU A 504 3.11 31.53 -10.91
CA GLU A 504 3.56 32.77 -11.54
C GLU A 504 4.99 33.11 -11.10
N ARG A 505 5.25 33.21 -9.79
CA ARG A 505 6.61 33.45 -9.26
C ARG A 505 7.61 32.38 -9.64
N TYR A 506 7.22 31.11 -9.64
CA TYR A 506 8.11 30.04 -10.07
C TYR A 506 8.48 30.20 -11.55
N LYS A 507 7.50 30.52 -12.40
CA LYS A 507 7.73 30.77 -13.84
C LYS A 507 8.58 32.01 -14.08
N GLU A 508 8.33 33.12 -13.40
CA GLU A 508 9.18 34.33 -13.47
C GLU A 508 10.65 34.02 -13.17
N LEU A 509 10.91 33.15 -12.19
CA LEU A 509 12.25 32.70 -11.84
C LEU A 509 12.81 31.70 -12.87
N GLU A 510 12.00 30.79 -13.39
CA GLU A 510 12.39 29.85 -14.45
C GLU A 510 12.75 30.56 -15.76
N ASP A 511 11.94 31.54 -16.19
CA ASP A 511 12.21 32.42 -17.33
C ASP A 511 13.49 33.26 -17.08
N ARG A 512 13.65 33.85 -15.89
CA ARG A 512 14.84 34.64 -15.50
C ARG A 512 16.14 33.83 -15.49
N PHE A 513 16.09 32.57 -15.06
CA PHE A 513 17.24 31.67 -14.96
C PHE A 513 17.28 30.64 -16.11
N SER A 514 16.53 30.87 -17.19
CA SER A 514 16.43 29.97 -18.36
C SER A 514 17.75 29.75 -19.10
N ASN A 515 18.60 30.78 -19.13
CA ASN A 515 19.93 30.77 -19.77
C ASN A 515 21.01 29.94 -19.03
N GLY A 516 20.63 29.10 -18.05
CA GLY A 516 21.57 28.28 -17.28
C GLY A 516 22.36 29.02 -16.19
N SER A 517 22.18 30.33 -16.03
CA SER A 517 22.93 31.16 -15.06
C SER A 517 22.85 30.68 -13.60
N PHE A 518 23.81 31.10 -12.78
CA PHE A 518 23.90 30.75 -11.37
C PHE A 518 22.71 31.32 -10.57
N ILE A 519 22.03 30.45 -9.81
CA ILE A 519 20.91 30.82 -8.95
C ILE A 519 21.46 31.04 -7.54
N PRO A 520 21.55 32.28 -7.02
CA PRO A 520 22.08 32.51 -5.67
C PRO A 520 21.13 31.98 -4.59
N LYS A 521 21.68 31.48 -3.48
CA LYS A 521 20.89 31.13 -2.30
C LYS A 521 20.18 32.38 -1.75
N PRO A 522 18.87 32.32 -1.44
CA PRO A 522 18.20 33.44 -0.79
C PRO A 522 18.60 33.52 0.69
N LYS A 523 18.76 34.73 1.23
CA LYS A 523 19.18 34.97 2.63
C LYS A 523 18.25 34.33 3.67
N HIS A 524 16.98 34.12 3.33
CA HIS A 524 16.01 33.43 4.17
C HIS A 524 16.09 31.91 4.09
N TRP A 525 17.17 31.31 3.59
CA TRP A 525 17.29 29.86 3.47
C TRP A 525 18.68 29.37 3.87
N GLY A 526 18.71 28.26 4.61
CA GLY A 526 19.94 27.59 5.04
C GLY A 526 19.65 26.41 5.97
N GLY A 527 20.69 25.92 6.63
CA GLY A 527 20.60 24.76 7.52
C GLY A 527 20.41 25.11 9.00
N TYR A 528 19.74 24.21 9.71
CA TYR A 528 19.76 24.11 11.16
C TYR A 528 20.39 22.76 11.56
N ARG A 529 21.07 22.78 12.70
CA ARG A 529 21.71 21.63 13.34
C ARG A 529 21.21 21.52 14.77
N LEU A 530 20.62 20.37 15.12
CA LEU A 530 20.32 20.01 16.51
C LEU A 530 21.53 19.29 17.10
N LYS A 531 22.01 19.80 18.24
CA LYS A 531 23.03 19.18 19.09
C LYS A 531 22.33 18.33 20.15
N PRO A 532 22.54 17.00 20.17
CA PRO A 532 21.82 16.12 21.08
C PRO A 532 22.15 16.35 22.57
N GLU A 533 21.10 16.42 23.37
CA GLU A 533 21.10 16.45 24.84
C GLU A 533 20.34 15.24 25.41
N LEU A 534 19.49 14.58 24.62
CA LEU A 534 18.84 13.30 24.96
C LEU A 534 18.54 12.49 23.69
N PHE A 535 18.60 11.15 23.79
CA PHE A 535 17.99 10.23 22.83
C PHE A 535 17.04 9.27 23.54
N GLU A 536 16.02 8.80 22.83
CA GLU A 536 15.27 7.58 23.20
C GLU A 536 15.19 6.66 21.98
N PHE A 537 15.62 5.42 22.14
CA PHE A 537 15.46 4.34 21.16
C PHE A 537 14.35 3.40 21.65
N TRP A 538 13.31 3.22 20.82
CA TRP A 538 12.13 2.42 21.10
C TRP A 538 11.99 1.31 20.06
N GLN A 539 11.78 0.07 20.51
CA GLN A 539 11.56 -1.11 19.69
C GLN A 539 10.24 -1.78 20.10
N GLY A 540 9.31 -1.89 19.15
CA GLY A 540 7.98 -2.41 19.38
C GLY A 540 7.99 -3.92 19.63
N GLN A 541 7.75 -4.32 20.88
CA GLN A 541 7.52 -5.72 21.28
C GLN A 541 6.05 -6.10 21.38
N GLN A 542 5.81 -7.41 21.53
CA GLN A 542 4.52 -8.02 21.85
C GLN A 542 3.93 -7.46 23.15
N SER A 543 2.61 -7.59 23.31
CA SER A 543 1.88 -7.33 24.57
C SER A 543 2.07 -5.93 25.20
N ARG A 544 2.54 -4.95 24.42
CA ARG A 544 2.89 -3.58 24.85
C ARG A 544 4.12 -3.47 25.77
N LEU A 545 4.85 -4.54 26.01
CA LEU A 545 6.09 -4.51 26.81
C LEU A 545 7.29 -4.08 25.94
N HIS A 546 7.18 -2.90 25.33
CA HIS A 546 8.14 -2.39 24.35
C HIS A 546 9.50 -2.06 24.99
N ASP A 547 10.60 -2.34 24.28
CA ASP A 547 11.93 -1.97 24.75
C ASP A 547 12.18 -0.48 24.54
N ARG A 548 12.68 0.20 25.57
CA ARG A 548 12.95 1.65 25.56
C ARG A 548 14.26 1.95 26.26
N LEU A 549 15.27 2.37 25.49
CA LEU A 549 16.57 2.76 26.02
C LEU A 549 16.80 4.27 25.79
N GLN A 550 16.94 5.01 26.88
CA GLN A 550 17.27 6.42 26.89
C GLN A 550 18.78 6.61 27.00
N TYR A 551 19.33 7.56 26.25
CA TYR A 551 20.70 8.04 26.43
C TYR A 551 20.67 9.46 26.99
N SER A 552 21.27 9.64 28.18
CA SER A 552 21.43 10.92 28.86
C SER A 552 22.92 11.25 29.04
N PRO A 553 23.34 12.52 28.90
CA PRO A 553 24.74 12.89 29.10
C PRO A 553 25.04 12.98 30.60
N CYS A 554 26.16 12.39 31.01
CA CYS A 554 26.71 12.57 32.36
C CYS A 554 28.22 12.85 32.29
N GLU A 555 28.81 13.28 33.41
CA GLU A 555 30.24 13.51 33.53
C GLU A 555 30.88 12.41 34.39
N ILE A 556 31.96 11.80 33.86
CA ILE A 556 32.82 10.87 34.59
C ILE A 556 34.26 11.35 34.34
N ASP A 557 35.03 11.54 35.42
CA ASP A 557 36.42 12.02 35.40
C ASP A 557 36.65 13.28 34.53
N GLY A 558 35.70 14.22 34.57
CA GLY A 558 35.73 15.46 33.79
C GLY A 558 35.46 15.29 32.28
N LYS A 559 35.00 14.11 31.84
CA LYS A 559 34.60 13.82 30.46
C LYS A 559 33.10 13.63 30.38
N ARG A 560 32.46 14.31 29.42
CA ARG A 560 31.08 14.02 29.03
C ARG A 560 31.03 12.64 28.37
N VAL A 561 30.25 11.74 28.95
CA VAL A 561 29.92 10.42 28.40
C VAL A 561 28.39 10.27 28.31
N TRP A 562 27.92 9.20 27.68
CA TRP A 562 26.49 8.89 27.63
C TRP A 562 26.17 7.74 28.59
N LYS A 563 25.19 7.95 29.46
CA LYS A 563 24.56 6.94 30.30
C LYS A 563 23.38 6.33 29.53
N VAL A 564 23.29 5.00 29.51
CA VAL A 564 22.12 4.27 28.99
C VAL A 564 21.21 3.87 30.14
N GLU A 565 19.90 4.09 30.00
CA GLU A 565 18.89 3.81 31.01
C GLU A 565 17.62 3.23 30.37
N ARG A 566 17.10 2.12 30.90
CA ARG A 566 15.84 1.53 30.44
C ARG A 566 14.65 2.27 31.03
N LEU A 567 13.68 2.61 30.17
CA LEU A 567 12.40 3.21 30.55
C LEU A 567 11.30 2.14 30.57
N ALA A 568 10.28 2.34 31.39
CA ALA A 568 9.04 1.56 31.29
C ALA A 568 8.25 1.96 30.02
N PRO A 569 7.59 1.02 29.33
CA PRO A 569 6.77 1.31 28.14
C PRO A 569 5.48 2.07 28.45
#